data_AF-A0A2P5FT33-F1
#
_entry.id   AF-A0A2P5FT33-F1
#
_cell.length_a   1.000
_cell.length_b   1.000
_cell.length_c   1.000
_cell.angle_alpha   90.00
_cell.angle_beta   90.00
_cell.angle_gamma   90.00
#
_symmetry.space_group_name_H-M   'P 1'
#
loop_
_entity.id
_entity.type
_entity.pdbx_description
1 polymer ?
#
loop_
_entity_poly.entity_id
_entity_poly.type
_entity_poly.pdbx_seq_one_letter_code
_entity_poly.pdbx_strand_id
1 'polypeptide(L)'
;MAHEIPSNAEKKAFASEVNTFKTTIKDYESYIKSLNEEILIDEGRATAAQARGLVGDSAGHLMRSMDLRHLVQSYEAQKRAATRDLAIIKKQWYKKYDFLGG
;
A
#
# COMPACT_ATOMS: atom_id res chain seq x y z
N MET A 1 14.45 -34.22 -7.13
CA MET A 1 13.16 -34.07 -6.44
C MET A 1 12.09 -34.04 -7.53
N ALA A 2 11.06 -34.87 -7.44
CA ALA A 2 9.98 -34.87 -8.44
C ALA A 2 9.15 -33.60 -8.26
N HIS A 3 8.89 -32.89 -9.36
CA HIS A 3 8.02 -31.72 -9.37
C HIS A 3 6.56 -32.19 -9.39
N GLU A 4 5.75 -31.70 -8.46
CA GLU A 4 4.34 -32.06 -8.35
C GLU A 4 3.51 -31.27 -9.38
N ILE A 5 2.42 -31.86 -9.88
CA ILE A 5 1.44 -31.13 -10.69
C ILE A 5 0.42 -30.51 -9.70
N PRO A 6 0.21 -29.19 -9.69
CA PRO A 6 -0.72 -28.57 -8.76
C PRO A 6 -2.16 -29.00 -9.06
N SER A 7 -2.89 -29.38 -8.02
CA SER A 7 -4.31 -29.70 -8.12
C SER A 7 -5.15 -28.46 -8.47
N ASN A 8 -6.37 -28.68 -8.97
CA ASN A 8 -7.30 -27.58 -9.25
C ASN A 8 -7.66 -26.79 -7.97
N ALA A 9 -7.71 -27.44 -6.81
CA ALA A 9 -7.96 -26.78 -5.54
C ALA A 9 -6.80 -25.85 -5.16
N GLU A 10 -5.55 -26.32 -5.29
CA GLU A 10 -4.36 -25.51 -5.00
C GLU A 10 -4.24 -24.32 -5.97
N LYS A 11 -4.51 -24.51 -7.27
CA LYS A 11 -4.51 -23.41 -8.25
C LYS A 11 -5.53 -22.33 -7.88
N LYS A 12 -6.73 -22.73 -7.45
CA LYS A 12 -7.78 -21.80 -7.01
C LYS A 12 -7.39 -21.06 -5.73
N ALA A 13 -6.83 -21.77 -4.74
CA ALA A 13 -6.38 -21.17 -3.50
C ALA A 13 -5.28 -20.12 -3.75
N PHE A 14 -4.27 -20.47 -4.55
CA PHE A 14 -3.21 -19.54 -4.92
C PHE A 14 -3.73 -18.33 -5.70
N ALA A 15 -4.64 -18.53 -6.67
CA ALA A 15 -5.25 -17.43 -7.40
C ALA A 15 -6.03 -16.49 -6.46
N SER A 16 -6.78 -17.05 -5.50
CA SER A 16 -7.49 -16.27 -4.49
C SER A 16 -6.53 -15.47 -3.62
N GLU A 17 -5.45 -16.08 -3.13
CA GLU A 17 -4.45 -15.42 -2.30
C GLU A 17 -3.72 -14.30 -3.05
N VAL A 18 -3.27 -14.56 -4.28
CA VAL A 18 -2.68 -13.55 -5.17
C VAL A 18 -3.66 -12.38 -5.40
N ASN A 19 -4.94 -12.67 -5.56
CA ASN A 19 -5.94 -11.63 -5.76
C ASN A 19 -6.15 -10.79 -4.49
N THR A 20 -6.18 -11.41 -3.31
CA THR A 20 -6.22 -10.70 -2.02
C THR A 20 -5.06 -9.72 -1.90
N PHE A 21 -3.81 -10.15 -2.13
CA PHE A 21 -2.66 -9.25 -2.08
C PHE A 21 -2.75 -8.11 -3.10
N LYS A 22 -3.20 -8.39 -4.34
CA LYS A 22 -3.38 -7.35 -5.35
C LYS A 22 -4.40 -6.29 -4.94
N THR A 23 -5.54 -6.72 -4.38
CA THR A 23 -6.57 -5.81 -3.86
C THR A 23 -6.01 -4.98 -2.70
N THR A 24 -5.36 -5.61 -1.72
CA THR A 24 -4.73 -4.90 -0.59
C THR A 24 -3.72 -3.86 -1.05
N ILE A 25 -2.86 -4.19 -2.02
CA ILE A 25 -1.89 -3.22 -2.59
C ILE A 25 -2.62 -2.03 -3.22
N LYS A 26 -3.67 -2.30 -4.00
CA LYS A 26 -4.49 -1.26 -4.65
C LYS A 26 -5.21 -0.36 -3.63
N ASP A 27 -5.70 -0.94 -2.54
CA ASP A 27 -6.34 -0.19 -1.46
C ASP A 27 -5.33 0.76 -0.80
N TYR A 28 -4.13 0.28 -0.48
CA TYR A 28 -3.06 1.15 0.05
C TYR A 28 -2.67 2.27 -0.92
N GLU A 29 -2.61 1.99 -2.22
CA GLU A 29 -2.35 3.05 -3.23
C GLU A 29 -3.45 4.11 -3.24
N SER A 30 -4.70 3.68 -3.09
CA SER A 30 -5.85 4.57 -3.01
C SER A 30 -5.80 5.42 -1.74
N TYR A 31 -5.49 4.83 -0.58
CA TYR A 31 -5.35 5.56 0.68
C TYR A 31 -4.19 6.56 0.64
N ILE A 32 -3.01 6.16 0.15
CA ILE A 32 -1.86 7.06 0.00
C ILE A 32 -2.22 8.24 -0.89
N LYS A 33 -2.94 8.01 -2.00
CA LYS A 33 -3.37 9.08 -2.89
C LYS A 33 -4.29 10.07 -2.18
N SER A 34 -5.37 9.59 -1.54
CA SER A 34 -6.32 10.45 -0.82
C SER A 34 -5.65 11.25 0.30
N LEU A 35 -4.76 10.62 1.08
CA LEU A 35 -4.03 11.31 2.15
C LEU A 35 -3.11 12.41 1.61
N ASN A 36 -2.44 12.19 0.48
CA ASN A 36 -1.61 13.23 -0.14
C ASN A 36 -2.45 14.41 -0.64
N GLU A 37 -3.68 14.17 -1.13
CA GLU A 37 -4.61 15.24 -1.48
C GLU A 37 -5.03 16.04 -0.23
N GLU A 38 -5.32 15.37 0.88
CA GLU A 38 -5.65 16.03 2.16
C GLU A 38 -4.48 16.84 2.73
N ILE A 39 -3.25 16.33 2.64
CA ILE A 39 -2.03 17.05 3.03
C ILE A 39 -1.93 18.39 2.29
N LEU A 40 -2.12 18.38 0.97
CA LEU A 40 -2.07 19.60 0.15
C LEU A 40 -3.17 20.60 0.54
N ILE A 41 -4.36 20.10 0.87
CA ILE A 41 -5.48 20.93 1.33
C ILE A 41 -5.13 21.58 2.68
N ASP A 42 -4.62 20.82 3.65
CA ASP A 42 -4.27 21.37 4.96
C ASP A 42 -3.10 22.36 4.86
N GLU A 43 -2.09 22.12 4.02
CA GLU A 43 -1.01 23.08 3.77
C GLU A 43 -1.50 24.38 3.12
N GLY A 44 -2.43 24.29 2.17
CA GLY A 44 -3.09 25.45 1.59
C GLY A 44 -3.88 26.25 2.63
N ARG A 45 -4.61 25.56 3.52
CA ARG A 45 -5.36 26.19 4.62
C ARG A 45 -4.44 26.81 5.66
N ALA A 46 -3.33 26.16 5.99
CA ALA A 46 -2.31 26.73 6.88
C ALA A 46 -1.78 28.06 6.32
N THR A 47 -1.39 28.07 5.04
CA THR A 47 -0.89 29.26 4.35
C THR A 47 -1.93 30.39 4.36
N ALA A 48 -3.20 30.07 4.09
CA ALA A 48 -4.28 31.05 4.12
C ALA A 48 -4.56 31.59 5.53
N ALA A 49 -4.52 30.75 6.56
CA ALA A 49 -4.67 31.16 7.95
C ALA A 49 -3.52 32.07 8.40
N GLN A 50 -2.28 31.73 8.02
CA GLN A 50 -1.10 32.54 8.28
C GLN A 50 -1.22 33.93 7.64
N ALA A 51 -1.64 34.01 6.38
CA ALA A 51 -1.86 35.28 5.69
C ALA A 51 -2.92 36.18 6.35
N ARG A 52 -3.84 35.58 7.12
CA ARG A 52 -4.88 36.28 7.89
C ARG A 52 -4.47 36.59 9.34
N GLY A 53 -3.25 36.25 9.76
CA GLY A 53 -2.78 36.40 11.14
C GLY A 53 -3.40 35.38 12.12
N LEU A 54 -4.06 34.34 11.62
CA LEU A 54 -4.67 33.27 12.42
C LEU A 54 -3.63 32.19 12.73
N VAL A 55 -2.65 32.54 13.56
CA VAL A 55 -1.47 31.68 13.84
C VAL A 55 -1.87 30.34 14.47
N GLY A 56 -2.88 30.33 15.36
CA GLY A 56 -3.38 29.11 15.97
C GLY A 56 -3.98 28.13 14.96
N ASP A 57 -4.83 28.63 14.06
CA ASP A 57 -5.44 27.82 13.00
C ASP A 57 -4.37 27.29 12.03
N SER A 58 -3.41 28.14 11.65
CA SER A 58 -2.28 27.73 10.82
C SER A 58 -1.50 26.58 11.45
N ALA A 59 -1.19 26.66 12.74
CA ALA A 59 -0.49 25.60 13.46
C ALA A 59 -1.33 24.30 13.49
N GLY A 60 -2.64 24.40 13.71
CA GLY A 60 -3.54 23.24 13.69
C GLY A 60 -3.57 22.52 12.34
N HIS A 61 -3.60 23.26 11.24
CA HIS A 61 -3.51 22.69 9.89
C HIS A 61 -2.15 22.02 9.61
N LEU A 62 -1.05 22.62 10.05
CA LEU A 62 0.29 22.04 9.89
C LEU A 62 0.48 20.75 10.70
N MET A 63 -0.04 20.72 11.94
CA MET A 63 -0.01 19.52 12.76
C MET A 63 -0.77 18.36 12.11
N ARG A 64 -1.97 18.62 11.57
CA ARG A 64 -2.71 17.61 10.80
C ARG A 64 -1.96 17.12 9.57
N SER A 65 -1.38 18.02 8.78
CA SER A 65 -0.54 17.62 7.63
C SER A 65 0.62 16.70 8.06
N MET A 66 1.27 17.00 9.19
CA MET A 66 2.35 16.17 9.73
C MET A 66 1.85 14.77 10.13
N ASP A 67 0.70 14.68 10.81
CA ASP A 67 0.09 13.39 11.19
C ASP A 67 -0.29 12.55 9.95
N LEU A 68 -0.87 13.20 8.94
CA LEU A 68 -1.21 12.53 7.67
C LEU A 68 0.05 12.04 6.95
N ARG A 69 1.17 12.79 6.99
CA ARG A 69 2.46 12.34 6.41
C ARG A 69 2.98 11.08 7.11
N HIS A 70 2.87 10.99 8.43
CA HIS A 70 3.23 9.76 9.16
C HIS A 70 2.34 8.58 8.76
N LEU A 71 1.05 8.83 8.53
CA LEU A 71 0.12 7.80 8.07
C LEU A 71 0.45 7.35 6.63
N VAL A 72 0.80 8.27 5.73
CA VAL A 72 1.29 7.95 4.38
C VAL A 72 2.52 7.04 4.45
N GLN A 73 3.51 7.37 5.27
CA GLN A 73 4.71 6.54 5.44
C GLN A 73 4.38 5.13 5.92
N SER A 74 3.41 5.02 6.84
CA SER A 74 2.93 3.73 7.36
C SER A 74 2.30 2.90 6.25
N TYR A 75 1.42 3.49 5.44
CA TYR A 75 0.79 2.79 4.31
C TYR A 75 1.79 2.44 3.21
N GLU A 76 2.79 3.27 2.93
CA GLU A 76 3.86 2.92 2.00
C GLU A 76 4.65 1.72 2.48
N ALA A 77 4.98 1.65 3.77
CA ALA A 77 5.66 0.51 4.36
C ALA A 77 4.82 -0.77 4.25
N GLN A 78 3.52 -0.69 4.54
CA GLN A 78 2.58 -1.80 4.40
C GLN A 78 2.44 -2.25 2.94
N LYS A 79 2.32 -1.32 2.00
CA LYS A 79 2.30 -1.64 0.55
C LYS A 79 3.56 -2.37 0.12
N ARG A 80 4.74 -1.90 0.55
CA ARG A 80 6.02 -2.57 0.26
C ARG A 80 6.07 -3.97 0.86
N ALA A 81 5.57 -4.17 2.08
CA ALA A 81 5.47 -5.48 2.71
C ALA A 81 4.56 -6.42 1.91
N ALA A 82 3.32 -6.01 1.61
CA ALA A 82 2.38 -6.79 0.82
C ALA A 82 2.92 -7.15 -0.58
N THR A 83 3.68 -6.22 -1.19
CA THR A 83 4.34 -6.48 -2.49
C THR A 83 5.43 -7.54 -2.37
N ARG A 84 6.23 -7.52 -1.29
CA ARG A 84 7.24 -8.55 -1.02
C ARG A 84 6.60 -9.90 -0.75
N ASP A 85 5.55 -9.94 0.06
CA ASP A 85 4.83 -11.19 0.39
C ASP A 85 4.23 -11.82 -0.87
N LEU A 86 3.61 -11.00 -1.73
CA LEU A 86 3.12 -11.45 -3.04
C LEU A 86 4.25 -12.04 -3.90
N ALA A 87 5.43 -11.42 -3.92
CA ALA A 87 6.58 -11.93 -4.66
C ALA A 87 7.10 -13.25 -4.08
N ILE A 88 7.12 -13.37 -2.74
CA ILE A 88 7.52 -14.59 -2.04
C ILE A 88 6.57 -15.74 -2.37
N ILE A 89 5.26 -15.53 -2.26
CA ILE A 89 4.25 -16.56 -2.54
C ILE A 89 4.31 -17.01 -3.99
N LYS A 90 4.46 -16.09 -4.94
CA LYS A 90 4.70 -16.45 -6.35
C LYS A 90 5.97 -17.28 -6.52
N LYS A 91 7.08 -16.87 -5.91
CA LYS A 91 8.35 -17.61 -5.99
C LYS A 91 8.23 -19.01 -5.38
N GLN A 92 7.53 -19.15 -4.26
CA GLN A 92 7.28 -20.45 -3.62
C GLN A 92 6.40 -21.35 -4.50
N TRP A 93 5.36 -20.79 -5.10
CA TRP A 93 4.50 -21.50 -6.05
C TRP A 93 5.31 -22.02 -7.25
N TYR A 94 6.12 -21.16 -7.87
CA TYR A 94 7.01 -21.58 -8.96
C TYR A 94 8.05 -22.61 -8.50
N LYS A 95 8.67 -22.42 -7.33
CA LYS A 95 9.61 -23.43 -6.82
C LYS A 95 8.95 -24.81 -6.60
N LYS A 96 7.68 -24.84 -6.18
CA LYS A 96 6.94 -26.07 -5.91
C LYS A 96 6.49 -26.76 -7.20
N TYR A 97 6.02 -25.99 -8.19
CA TYR A 97 5.30 -26.54 -9.35
C TYR A 97 5.93 -26.25 -10.73
N ASP A 98 6.89 -25.32 -10.82
CA ASP A 98 7.60 -25.06 -12.08
C ASP A 98 8.80 -25.99 -12.22
N PHE A 99 8.65 -26.90 -13.18
CA PHE A 99 9.70 -27.48 -13.99
C PHE A 99 10.38 -26.35 -14.78
N LEU A 100 11.69 -26.43 -15.03
CA LEU A 100 12.39 -25.58 -15.99
C LEU A 100 11.61 -25.52 -17.31
N GLY A 101 10.84 -24.46 -17.54
CA GLY A 101 10.29 -24.13 -18.85
C GLY A 101 11.40 -23.45 -19.64
N GLY A 102 12.02 -24.21 -20.56
CA GLY A 102 12.99 -23.71 -21.52
C GLY A 102 12.40 -22.78 -22.58
#